data_AF-A0A351WHE8-F1
#
_entry.id   AF-A0A351WHE8-F1
#
_cell.length_a   1.000
_cell.length_b   1.000
_cell.length_c   1.000
_cell.angle_alpha   90.00
_cell.angle_beta   90.00
_cell.angle_gamma   90.00
#
_symmetry.space_group_name_H-M   'P 1'
#
loop_
_entity.id
_entity.type
_entity.pdbx_description
1 polymer ?
#
loop_
_entity_poly.entity_id
_entity_poly.type
_entity_poly.pdbx_seq_one_letter_code
_entity_poly.pdbx_strand_id
1 'polypeptide(L)'
;MKGLIVSLIIFAVYVLSTIVLSHILKPKTHGKILLYPIFAWMPVYFLVYFLTPANFPGLPSAWMAKTVWLDVTFGFVVYVLNCHSFFDFFYGFNGGFSMSLMLEILRAEPSGIVSDEIVKGYYNPDGTDKIYGWRVPHLIETGCIRIEPATGACRLTTKGLVIARTAIALKGMLNLGAGG
;
A
#
# COMPACT_ATOMS: atom_id res chain seq x y z
N MET A 1 -13.15 16.16 -18.16
CA MET A 1 -12.81 14.85 -17.56
C MET A 1 -11.65 14.15 -18.26
N LYS A 2 -11.06 14.75 -19.31
CA LYS A 2 -9.88 14.17 -19.98
C LYS A 2 -8.71 14.09 -19.01
N GLY A 3 -8.52 15.14 -18.20
CA GLY A 3 -7.43 15.22 -17.23
C GLY A 3 -7.47 14.08 -16.22
N LEU A 4 -8.67 13.70 -15.78
CA LEU A 4 -8.88 12.57 -14.88
C LEU A 4 -8.51 11.23 -15.52
N ILE A 5 -8.94 10.97 -16.76
CA ILE A 5 -8.61 9.72 -17.47
C ILE A 5 -7.11 9.61 -17.69
N VAL A 6 -6.47 10.67 -18.17
CA VAL A 6 -5.01 10.71 -18.34
C VAL A 6 -4.31 10.47 -17.00
N SER A 7 -4.82 11.04 -15.91
CA SER A 7 -4.28 10.83 -14.56
C SER A 7 -4.32 9.37 -14.13
N LEU A 8 -5.46 8.69 -14.32
CA LEU A 8 -5.61 7.28 -13.98
C LEU A 8 -4.70 6.37 -14.82
N ILE A 9 -4.57 6.67 -16.12
CA ILE A 9 -3.67 5.94 -17.01
C ILE A 9 -2.21 6.12 -16.57
N ILE A 10 -1.78 7.36 -16.37
CA ILE A 10 -0.40 7.65 -15.95
C ILE A 10 -0.11 7.05 -14.56
N PHE A 11 -1.08 7.08 -13.64
CA PHE A 11 -0.95 6.43 -12.34
C PHE A 11 -0.78 4.90 -12.46
N ALA A 12 -1.57 4.25 -13.32
CA ALA A 12 -1.42 2.80 -13.57
C ALA A 12 -0.03 2.47 -14.13
N VAL A 13 0.46 3.26 -15.11
CA VAL A 13 1.81 3.06 -15.67
C VAL A 13 2.90 3.37 -14.63
N TYR A 14 2.69 4.36 -13.77
CA TYR A 14 3.56 4.64 -12.62
C TYR A 14 3.66 3.43 -11.69
N VAL A 15 2.54 2.83 -11.27
CA VAL A 15 2.52 1.63 -10.41
C VAL A 15 3.29 0.47 -11.08
N LEU A 16 3.03 0.21 -12.36
CA LEU A 16 3.77 -0.81 -13.12
C LEU A 16 5.28 -0.50 -13.19
N SER A 17 5.65 0.77 -13.39
CA SER A 17 7.04 1.21 -13.39
C SER A 17 7.70 0.95 -12.04
N THR A 18 7.02 1.21 -10.92
CA THR A 18 7.57 0.94 -9.58
C THR A 18 7.80 -0.55 -9.33
N ILE A 19 6.89 -1.41 -9.78
CA ILE A 19 7.02 -2.87 -9.74
C ILE A 19 8.23 -3.32 -10.56
N VAL A 20 8.32 -2.88 -11.82
CA VAL A 20 9.43 -3.26 -12.70
C VAL A 20 10.77 -2.79 -12.13
N LEU A 21 10.84 -1.54 -11.64
CA LEU A 21 12.04 -0.98 -11.05
C LEU A 21 12.45 -1.70 -9.75
N SER A 22 11.50 -2.17 -8.93
CA SER A 22 11.83 -2.90 -7.70
C SER A 22 12.44 -4.28 -8.00
N HIS A 23 12.00 -4.94 -9.07
CA HIS A 23 12.58 -6.19 -9.54
C HIS A 23 13.96 -6.00 -10.16
N ILE A 24 14.16 -4.93 -10.95
CA ILE A 24 15.44 -4.67 -11.63
C ILE A 24 16.50 -4.15 -10.65
N LEU A 25 16.18 -3.12 -9.87
CA LEU A 25 17.16 -2.41 -9.04
C LEU A 25 17.39 -3.06 -7.68
N LYS A 26 16.47 -3.93 -7.23
CA LYS A 26 16.51 -4.58 -5.91
C LYS A 26 16.91 -3.61 -4.78
N PRO A 27 16.20 -2.48 -4.66
CA PRO A 27 16.66 -1.38 -3.82
C PRO A 27 16.68 -1.79 -2.34
N LYS A 28 17.72 -1.36 -1.61
CA LYS A 28 17.76 -1.51 -0.14
C LYS A 28 16.71 -0.63 0.55
N THR A 29 16.40 0.53 -0.04
CA THR A 29 15.41 1.50 0.45
C THR A 29 14.39 1.80 -0.64
N HIS A 30 13.12 1.54 -0.38
CA HIS A 30 12.07 1.64 -1.40
C HIS A 30 11.56 3.08 -1.64
N GLY A 31 11.83 4.02 -0.74
CA GLY A 31 11.36 5.40 -0.88
C GLY A 31 11.79 6.07 -2.18
N LYS A 32 13.03 5.84 -2.63
CA LYS A 32 13.55 6.43 -3.89
C LYS A 32 12.85 5.87 -5.13
N ILE A 33 12.56 4.57 -5.15
CA ILE A 33 11.89 3.94 -6.29
C ILE A 33 10.40 4.30 -6.38
N LEU A 34 9.80 4.78 -5.28
CA LEU A 34 8.45 5.32 -5.29
C LEU A 34 8.48 6.80 -5.68
N LEU A 35 9.40 7.58 -5.12
CA LEU A 35 9.43 9.03 -5.32
C LEU A 35 9.93 9.46 -6.70
N TYR A 36 11.03 8.91 -7.21
CA TYR A 36 11.60 9.38 -8.48
C TYR A 36 10.70 9.12 -9.69
N PRO A 37 10.02 7.97 -9.81
CA PRO A 37 9.09 7.77 -10.91
C PRO A 37 7.91 8.76 -10.88
N ILE A 38 7.46 9.23 -9.72
CA ILE A 38 6.43 10.29 -9.66
C ILE A 38 6.90 11.52 -10.45
N PHE A 39 8.10 12.03 -10.14
CA PHE A 39 8.66 13.18 -10.84
C PHE A 39 8.94 12.92 -12.32
N ALA A 40 9.33 11.69 -12.68
CA ALA A 40 9.54 11.32 -14.08
C ALA A 40 8.22 11.29 -14.88
N TRP A 41 7.11 10.85 -14.26
CA TRP A 41 5.80 10.75 -14.91
C TRP A 41 5.02 12.07 -14.92
N MET A 42 5.36 13.05 -14.06
CA MET A 42 4.76 14.40 -14.08
C MET A 42 4.84 15.09 -15.46
N PRO A 43 6.01 15.27 -16.12
CA PRO A 43 6.05 15.88 -17.45
C PRO A 43 5.33 15.03 -18.51
N VAL A 44 5.34 13.70 -18.36
CA VAL A 44 4.64 12.78 -19.27
C VAL A 44 3.12 12.95 -19.16
N TYR A 45 2.58 13.22 -17.97
CA TYR A 45 1.18 13.56 -17.79
C TYR A 45 0.77 14.75 -18.67
N PHE A 46 1.51 15.86 -18.59
CA PHE A 46 1.23 17.05 -19.39
C PHE A 46 1.38 16.77 -20.89
N LEU A 47 2.45 16.06 -21.28
CA LEU A 47 2.68 15.68 -22.67
C LEU A 47 1.50 14.86 -23.23
N VAL A 48 1.08 13.80 -22.53
CA VAL A 48 -0.06 12.96 -22.95
C VAL A 48 -1.35 13.76 -22.97
N TYR A 49 -1.58 14.64 -21.99
CA TYR A 49 -2.76 15.48 -21.96
C TYR A 49 -2.84 16.43 -23.18
N PHE A 50 -1.73 17.04 -23.58
CA PHE A 50 -1.72 17.98 -24.71
C PHE A 50 -1.64 17.29 -26.08
N LEU A 51 -1.08 16.08 -26.15
CA LEU A 51 -1.06 15.28 -27.38
C LEU A 51 -2.39 14.53 -27.64
N THR A 52 -3.17 14.25 -26.60
CA THR A 52 -4.46 13.58 -26.76
C THR A 52 -5.54 14.57 -27.24
N PRO A 53 -6.41 14.15 -28.18
CA PRO A 53 -7.51 14.99 -28.66
C PRO A 53 -8.36 15.54 -27.52
N ALA A 54 -8.95 16.73 -27.73
CA ALA A 54 -9.86 17.33 -26.76
C ALA A 54 -11.08 16.43 -26.49
N ASN A 55 -11.54 15.72 -27.53
CA ASN A 55 -12.67 14.81 -27.46
C ASN A 55 -12.16 13.37 -27.34
N PHE A 56 -12.34 12.77 -26.16
CA PHE A 56 -12.14 11.33 -26.00
C PHE A 56 -13.33 10.58 -26.61
N PRO A 57 -13.10 9.63 -27.53
CA PRO A 57 -14.18 8.85 -28.12
C PRO A 57 -14.92 8.09 -27.00
N GLY A 58 -16.24 8.28 -26.92
CA GLY A 58 -17.10 7.65 -25.91
C GLY A 58 -17.40 8.49 -24.67
N LEU A 59 -16.78 9.66 -24.48
CA LEU A 59 -17.14 10.58 -23.39
C LEU A 59 -18.27 11.52 -23.83
N PRO A 60 -19.38 11.62 -23.08
CA PRO A 60 -20.41 12.62 -23.33
C PRO A 60 -19.83 14.04 -23.23
N SER A 61 -20.28 14.94 -24.10
CA SER A 61 -19.86 16.35 -24.08
C SER A 61 -20.16 17.03 -22.73
N ALA A 62 -21.21 16.59 -22.03
CA ALA A 62 -21.56 17.05 -20.69
C ALA A 62 -20.47 16.79 -19.63
N TRP A 63 -19.55 15.85 -19.88
CA TRP A 63 -18.46 15.51 -18.97
C TRP A 63 -17.16 16.24 -19.35
N MET A 64 -17.19 17.10 -20.35
CA MET A 64 -16.04 17.93 -20.69
C MET A 64 -15.98 19.16 -19.79
N ALA A 65 -14.78 19.45 -19.29
CA ALA A 65 -14.59 20.68 -18.52
C ALA A 65 -14.70 21.88 -19.47
N LYS A 66 -15.26 22.99 -18.97
CA LYS A 66 -15.40 24.22 -19.76
C LYS A 66 -14.06 24.86 -20.12
N THR A 67 -13.03 24.65 -19.30
CA THR A 67 -11.70 25.22 -19.51
C THR A 67 -10.62 24.14 -19.46
N VAL A 68 -9.67 24.23 -20.38
CA VAL A 68 -8.55 23.29 -20.50
C VAL A 68 -7.72 23.28 -19.21
N TRP A 69 -7.49 24.46 -18.61
CA TRP A 69 -6.72 24.62 -17.38
C TRP A 69 -7.37 23.97 -16.17
N LEU A 70 -8.70 24.02 -16.06
CA LEU A 70 -9.40 23.33 -14.98
C LEU A 70 -9.25 21.81 -15.12
N ASP A 71 -9.45 21.25 -16.32
CA ASP A 71 -9.37 19.80 -16.55
C ASP A 71 -7.94 19.26 -16.30
N VAL A 72 -6.92 19.94 -16.84
CA VAL A 72 -5.52 19.52 -16.68
C VAL A 72 -5.05 19.65 -15.23
N THR A 73 -5.42 20.73 -14.54
CA THR A 73 -5.01 20.94 -13.13
C THR A 73 -5.72 19.96 -12.22
N PHE A 74 -7.03 19.75 -12.42
CA PHE A 74 -7.79 18.77 -11.67
C PHE A 74 -7.21 17.36 -11.82
N GLY A 75 -6.97 16.93 -13.06
CA GLY A 75 -6.36 15.63 -13.32
C GLY A 75 -4.95 15.50 -12.73
N PHE A 76 -4.13 16.55 -12.83
CA PHE A 76 -2.79 16.56 -12.24
C PHE A 76 -2.84 16.41 -10.71
N VAL A 77 -3.73 17.14 -10.04
CA VAL A 77 -3.95 17.01 -8.59
C VAL A 77 -4.37 15.58 -8.23
N VAL A 78 -5.32 15.01 -8.98
CA VAL A 78 -5.75 13.61 -8.76
C VAL A 78 -4.58 12.63 -8.98
N TYR A 79 -3.71 12.87 -9.96
CA TYR A 79 -2.53 12.04 -10.18
C TYR A 79 -1.59 12.08 -8.97
N VAL A 80 -1.25 13.28 -8.48
CA VAL A 80 -0.35 13.45 -7.32
C VAL A 80 -0.94 12.83 -6.05
N LEU A 81 -2.25 13.03 -5.80
CA LEU A 81 -2.93 12.44 -4.65
C LEU A 81 -2.99 10.90 -4.71
N ASN A 82 -3.17 10.32 -5.89
CA ASN A 82 -3.11 8.86 -6.07
C ASN A 82 -1.69 8.33 -5.85
N CYS A 83 -0.67 9.02 -6.36
CA CYS A 83 0.73 8.66 -6.08
C CYS A 83 1.06 8.73 -4.58
N HIS A 84 0.58 9.76 -3.88
CA HIS A 84 0.71 9.88 -2.42
C HIS A 84 -0.02 8.74 -1.70
N SER A 85 -1.26 8.46 -2.08
CA SER A 85 -2.06 7.37 -1.51
C SER A 85 -1.40 6.00 -1.71
N PHE A 86 -0.78 5.78 -2.88
CA PHE A 86 0.00 4.58 -3.14
C PHE A 86 1.26 4.49 -2.28
N PHE A 87 1.94 5.62 -2.05
CA PHE A 87 3.08 5.70 -1.15
C PHE A 87 2.68 5.36 0.30
N ASP A 88 1.60 5.96 0.81
CA ASP A 88 1.07 5.67 2.14
C ASP A 88 0.62 4.21 2.26
N PHE A 89 -0.09 3.71 1.26
CA PHE A 89 -0.49 2.31 1.19
C PHE A 89 0.75 1.41 1.25
N PHE A 90 1.77 1.70 0.45
CA PHE A 90 3.01 0.92 0.45
C PHE A 90 3.67 0.88 1.84
N TYR A 91 3.83 2.02 2.52
CA TYR A 91 4.49 2.05 3.83
C TYR A 91 3.64 1.48 4.94
N GLY A 92 2.35 1.79 4.97
CA GLY A 92 1.40 1.24 5.93
C GLY A 92 1.25 -0.27 5.81
N PHE A 93 1.38 -0.80 4.59
CA PHE A 93 1.26 -2.22 4.33
C PHE A 93 2.57 -3.00 4.53
N ASN A 94 3.73 -2.37 4.29
CA ASN A 94 5.01 -3.06 4.39
C ASN A 94 5.64 -3.04 5.77
N GLY A 95 5.52 -1.93 6.49
CA GLY A 95 6.09 -1.74 7.83
C GLY A 95 5.04 -1.45 8.90
N GLY A 96 3.75 -1.59 8.57
CA GLY A 96 2.68 -1.44 9.56
C GLY A 96 2.72 -2.59 10.56
N PHE A 97 2.82 -2.25 11.84
CA PHE A 97 2.87 -3.23 12.94
C PHE A 97 1.84 -4.37 12.81
N SER A 98 0.58 -4.01 12.57
CA SER A 98 -0.50 -4.98 12.43
C SER A 98 -0.24 -6.00 11.31
N MET A 99 0.34 -5.57 10.19
CA MET A 99 0.68 -6.47 9.10
C MET A 99 1.87 -7.35 9.46
N SER A 100 2.93 -6.78 10.04
CA SER A 100 4.11 -7.54 10.49
C SER A 100 3.72 -8.62 11.49
N LEU A 101 2.88 -8.30 12.48
CA LEU A 101 2.33 -9.26 13.44
C LEU A 101 1.52 -10.38 12.76
N MET A 102 0.62 -10.03 11.83
CA MET A 102 -0.16 -11.04 11.11
C MET A 102 0.73 -11.96 10.27
N LEU A 103 1.79 -11.43 9.65
CA LEU A 103 2.77 -12.22 8.90
C LEU A 103 3.61 -13.12 9.80
N GLU A 104 3.96 -12.69 11.02
CA GLU A 104 4.64 -13.52 12.00
C GLU A 104 3.75 -14.67 12.47
N ILE A 105 2.50 -14.39 12.83
CA ILE A 105 1.53 -15.43 13.22
C ILE A 105 1.34 -16.43 12.06
N LEU A 106 1.25 -15.95 10.81
CA LEU A 106 1.14 -16.81 9.63
C LEU A 106 2.35 -17.75 9.48
N ARG A 107 3.56 -17.27 9.76
CA ARG A 107 4.79 -18.08 9.67
C ARG A 107 4.92 -19.10 10.78
N ALA A 108 4.31 -18.82 11.94
CA ALA A 108 4.29 -19.72 13.07
C ALA A 108 3.17 -20.76 13.01
N GLU A 109 2.38 -20.82 11.93
CA GLU A 109 1.40 -21.90 11.74
C GLU A 109 2.10 -23.26 11.54
N PRO A 110 1.55 -24.35 12.13
CA PRO A 110 0.27 -24.45 12.81
C PRO A 110 0.31 -24.16 14.33
N SER A 111 1.48 -23.87 14.90
CA SER A 111 1.68 -23.65 16.34
C SER A 111 1.09 -22.33 16.87
N GLY A 112 1.01 -21.29 16.04
CA GLY A 112 0.69 -19.93 16.49
C GLY A 112 1.85 -19.31 17.28
N ILE A 113 1.65 -18.11 17.82
CA ILE A 113 2.64 -17.45 18.70
C ILE A 113 1.96 -17.10 20.03
N VAL A 114 2.61 -17.39 21.16
CA VAL A 114 2.09 -17.04 22.49
C VAL A 114 2.04 -15.52 22.63
N SER A 115 0.92 -14.97 23.09
CA SER A 115 0.71 -13.51 23.18
C SER A 115 1.83 -12.78 23.93
N ASP A 116 2.36 -13.40 24.98
CA ASP A 116 3.38 -12.79 25.83
C ASP A 116 4.76 -12.75 25.15
N GLU A 117 5.04 -13.68 24.24
CA GLU A 117 6.28 -13.69 23.44
C GLU A 117 6.23 -12.63 22.34
N ILE A 118 5.07 -12.46 21.70
CA ILE A 118 4.81 -11.35 20.78
C ILE A 118 5.04 -10.04 21.52
N VAL A 119 4.39 -9.86 22.65
CA VAL A 119 4.41 -8.60 23.40
C VAL A 119 5.83 -8.31 23.95
N LYS A 120 6.60 -9.33 24.37
CA LYS A 120 8.01 -9.21 24.78
C LYS A 120 8.98 -8.81 23.67
N GLY A 121 8.79 -9.31 22.44
CA GLY A 121 9.66 -8.98 21.31
C GLY A 121 9.64 -7.50 20.90
N TYR A 122 8.68 -6.73 21.45
CA TYR A 122 8.36 -5.41 20.95
C TYR A 122 8.22 -4.31 22.02
N TYR A 123 8.47 -4.61 23.30
CA TYR A 123 8.65 -3.57 24.32
C TYR A 123 9.93 -2.77 24.09
N ASN A 124 9.93 -1.52 24.55
CA ASN A 124 11.18 -0.81 24.74
C ASN A 124 12.04 -1.50 25.83
N PRO A 125 13.36 -1.31 25.81
CA PRO A 125 14.25 -1.77 26.89
C PRO A 125 13.85 -1.25 28.28
N ASP A 126 13.11 -0.16 28.36
CA ASP A 126 12.59 0.44 29.59
C ASP A 126 11.20 -0.09 30.02
N GLY A 127 10.66 -1.08 29.29
CA GLY A 127 9.35 -1.69 29.57
C GLY A 127 8.15 -0.83 29.14
N THR A 128 8.37 0.33 28.53
CA THR A 128 7.28 1.16 28.00
C THR A 128 6.71 0.57 26.71
N ASP A 129 5.38 0.64 26.62
CA ASP A 129 4.64 0.16 25.47
C ASP A 129 4.84 1.10 24.27
N LYS A 130 5.50 0.61 23.23
CA LYS A 130 5.92 1.44 22.09
C LYS A 130 4.77 1.88 21.18
N ILE A 131 3.60 1.20 21.18
CA ILE A 131 2.41 1.41 20.29
C ILE A 131 1.30 0.32 20.50
N TYR A 132 1.47 -0.66 21.40
CA TYR A 132 0.85 -1.99 21.37
C TYR A 132 -0.48 -2.13 22.10
N GLY A 133 -0.71 -1.40 23.19
CA GLY A 133 -1.84 -1.58 24.10
C GLY A 133 -3.20 -1.47 23.43
N TRP A 134 -3.28 -0.80 22.27
CA TRP A 134 -4.50 -0.73 21.45
C TRP A 134 -4.48 -1.63 20.21
N ARG A 135 -3.31 -1.95 19.63
CA ARG A 135 -3.22 -2.61 18.32
C ARG A 135 -3.62 -4.09 18.34
N VAL A 136 -3.22 -4.83 19.38
CA VAL A 136 -3.61 -6.25 19.53
C VAL A 136 -5.11 -6.36 19.82
N PRO A 137 -5.68 -5.63 20.81
CA PRO A 137 -7.13 -5.58 21.00
C PRO A 137 -7.88 -5.20 19.72
N HIS A 138 -7.39 -4.23 18.96
CA HIS A 138 -8.05 -3.84 17.71
C HIS A 138 -8.00 -4.93 16.63
N LEU A 139 -6.93 -5.73 16.55
CA LEU A 139 -6.88 -6.88 15.63
C LEU A 139 -7.84 -8.01 16.05
N ILE A 140 -8.10 -8.16 17.35
CA ILE A 140 -9.11 -9.07 17.88
C ILE A 140 -10.51 -8.53 17.57
N GLU A 141 -10.76 -7.26 17.88
CA GLU A 141 -12.03 -6.55 17.63
C GLU A 141 -12.41 -6.56 16.15
N THR A 142 -11.45 -6.30 15.26
CA THR A 142 -11.66 -6.35 13.81
C THR A 142 -11.72 -7.78 13.25
N GLY A 143 -11.53 -8.80 14.10
CA GLY A 143 -11.65 -10.21 13.76
C GLY A 143 -10.52 -10.72 12.86
N CYS A 144 -9.34 -10.09 12.89
CA CYS A 144 -8.16 -10.54 12.14
C CYS A 144 -7.38 -11.61 12.89
N ILE A 145 -7.34 -11.53 14.23
CA ILE A 145 -6.69 -12.52 15.10
C ILE A 145 -7.67 -13.04 16.15
N ARG A 146 -7.38 -14.21 16.69
CA ARG A 146 -8.04 -14.79 17.86
C ARG A 146 -6.98 -15.35 18.83
N ILE A 147 -7.28 -15.32 20.12
CA ILE A 147 -6.46 -15.94 21.15
C ILE A 147 -7.09 -17.28 21.52
N GLU A 148 -6.32 -18.36 21.47
CA GLU A 148 -6.79 -19.69 21.89
C GLU A 148 -6.83 -19.77 23.42
N PRO A 149 -8.01 -20.05 24.05
CA PRO A 149 -8.14 -20.04 25.50
C PRO A 149 -7.27 -21.07 26.22
N ALA A 150 -6.98 -22.21 25.57
CA ALA A 150 -6.22 -23.31 26.18
C ALA A 150 -4.70 -23.08 26.19
N THR A 151 -4.18 -22.31 25.24
CA THR A 151 -2.73 -22.17 25.00
C THR A 151 -2.25 -20.72 25.11
N GLY A 152 -3.16 -19.74 25.10
CA GLY A 152 -2.82 -18.33 24.97
C GLY A 152 -2.23 -17.96 23.60
N ALA A 153 -2.26 -18.88 22.63
CA ALA A 153 -1.67 -18.66 21.32
C ALA A 153 -2.54 -17.73 20.47
N CYS A 154 -1.92 -16.69 19.92
CA CYS A 154 -2.50 -15.86 18.87
C CYS A 154 -2.51 -16.64 17.56
N ARG A 155 -3.68 -16.68 16.92
CA ARG A 155 -3.88 -17.27 15.59
C ARG A 155 -4.62 -16.32 14.67
N LEU A 156 -4.36 -16.47 13.37
CA LEU A 156 -5.16 -15.79 12.36
C LEU A 156 -6.56 -16.41 12.29
N THR A 157 -7.56 -15.55 12.09
CA THR A 157 -8.87 -15.99 11.62
C THR A 157 -8.81 -16.20 10.10
N THR A 158 -9.89 -16.71 9.49
CA THR A 158 -10.01 -16.77 8.02
C THR A 158 -9.81 -15.40 7.37
N LYS A 159 -10.33 -14.33 8.00
CA LYS A 159 -10.15 -12.95 7.54
C LYS A 159 -8.68 -12.53 7.62
N GLY A 160 -8.04 -12.76 8.77
CA GLY A 160 -6.62 -12.45 8.95
C GLY A 160 -5.72 -13.22 7.98
N LEU A 161 -6.05 -14.48 7.70
CA LEU A 161 -5.32 -15.34 6.75
C LEU A 161 -5.39 -14.78 5.33
N VAL A 162 -6.57 -14.37 4.87
CA VAL A 162 -6.74 -13.75 3.54
C VAL A 162 -5.92 -12.46 3.44
N ILE A 163 -5.98 -11.60 4.47
CA ILE A 163 -5.23 -10.33 4.50
C ILE A 163 -3.72 -10.60 4.46
N ALA A 164 -3.22 -11.49 5.32
CA ALA A 164 -1.80 -11.82 5.41
C ALA A 164 -1.27 -12.47 4.12
N ARG A 165 -2.03 -13.37 3.49
CA ARG A 165 -1.66 -13.98 2.21
C ARG A 165 -1.65 -12.98 1.06
N THR A 166 -2.65 -12.10 1.01
CA THR A 166 -2.67 -10.98 0.06
C THR A 166 -1.44 -10.12 0.27
N ALA A 167 -1.02 -9.94 1.53
CA ALA A 167 0.17 -9.16 1.83
C ALA A 167 1.47 -9.79 1.37
N ILE A 168 1.62 -11.10 1.52
CA ILE A 168 2.76 -11.83 0.96
C ILE A 168 2.79 -11.69 -0.57
N ALA A 169 1.63 -11.82 -1.24
CA ALA A 169 1.56 -11.69 -2.68
C ALA A 169 1.98 -10.29 -3.16
N LEU A 170 1.45 -9.23 -2.52
CA LEU A 170 1.82 -7.84 -2.83
C LEU A 170 3.29 -7.55 -2.52
N LYS A 171 3.83 -8.07 -1.41
CA LYS A 171 5.26 -7.99 -1.10
C LYS A 171 6.11 -8.65 -2.17
N GLY A 172 5.70 -9.84 -2.64
CA GLY A 172 6.35 -10.56 -3.73
C GLY A 172 6.36 -9.77 -5.05
N MET A 173 5.22 -9.15 -5.42
CA MET A 173 5.12 -8.30 -6.62
C MET A 173 6.04 -7.07 -6.56
N LEU A 174 6.35 -6.59 -5.37
CA LEU A 174 7.20 -5.42 -5.18
C LEU A 174 8.64 -5.81 -4.84
N ASN A 175 8.99 -7.09 -4.88
CA ASN A 175 10.30 -7.62 -4.49
C ASN A 175 10.74 -7.16 -3.09
N LEU A 176 9.77 -7.06 -2.19
CA LEU A 176 9.96 -6.72 -0.80
C LEU A 176 10.23 -8.03 -0.08
N GLY A 177 11.46 -8.21 0.40
CA GLY A 177 11.86 -9.44 1.08
C GLY A 177 10.95 -9.80 2.26
N ALA A 178 11.25 -10.90 2.95
CA ALA A 178 10.45 -11.39 4.08
C ALA A 178 10.40 -10.43 5.30
N GLY A 179 11.09 -9.29 5.27
CA GLY A 179 11.10 -8.31 6.36
C GLY A 179 9.70 -7.77 6.68
N GLY A 180 9.39 -7.72 7.97
CA GLY A 180 8.35 -6.92 8.58
C GLY A 180 8.95 -5.68 9.23
#